data_AF-A0A396RSR4-F1
#
_entry.id   AF-A0A396RSR4-F1
#
_cell.length_a   1.000
_cell.length_b   1.000
_cell.length_c   1.000
_cell.angle_alpha   90.00
_cell.angle_beta   90.00
_cell.angle_gamma   90.00
#
_symmetry.space_group_name_H-M   'P 1'
#
loop_
_entity.id
_entity.type
_entity.pdbx_description
1 polymer ?
#
loop_
_entity_poly.entity_id
_entity_poly.type
_entity_poly.pdbx_seq_one_letter_code
_entity_poly.pdbx_strand_id
1 'polypeptide(L)' 'MKPDRPLFDASDAAAEAEADARAEADLRANRVIEHGAVKRWIASWGTETPLPRPRPGG' A
#
# COMPACT_ATOMS: atom_id res chain seq x y z
N MET A 1 8.06 19.07 29.24
CA MET A 1 8.43 18.70 27.85
C MET A 1 7.20 18.96 26.99
N LYS A 2 7.30 19.78 25.94
CA LYS A 2 6.21 19.91 24.96
C LYS A 2 6.25 18.67 24.05
N PRO A 3 5.11 18.05 23.70
CA PRO A 3 5.11 16.96 22.74
C PRO A 3 5.68 17.48 21.42
N ASP A 4 6.60 16.72 20.84
CA ASP A 4 7.02 16.94 19.45
C ASP A 4 5.79 16.88 18.55
N ARG A 5 5.85 17.59 17.42
CA ARG A 5 4.73 17.68 16.48
C ARG A 5 4.24 16.27 16.11
N PRO A 6 2.94 15.98 16.22
CA PRO A 6 2.40 14.66 15.92
C PRO A 6 2.76 14.23 14.50
N LEU A 7 3.26 12.99 14.37
CA LEU A 7 3.82 12.41 13.15
C LEU A 7 2.82 12.39 11.96
N PHE A 8 1.52 12.41 12.24
CA PHE A 8 0.45 12.25 11.26
C PHE A 8 -0.48 13.47 11.13
N ASP A 9 -0.08 14.63 11.65
CA ASP A 9 -0.95 15.82 11.72
C ASP A 9 -0.70 16.81 10.57
N ALA A 10 0.10 16.41 9.58
CA ALA A 10 0.38 17.19 8.38
C ALA A 10 -0.05 16.39 7.14
N SER A 11 -1.08 16.88 6.44
CA SER A 11 -1.44 16.42 5.09
C SER A 11 -0.67 17.27 4.07
N ASP A 12 -0.03 16.61 3.11
CA ASP A 12 0.58 17.24 1.94
C ASP A 12 -0.28 16.90 0.72
N ALA A 13 -1.20 17.80 0.40
CA ALA A 13 -2.15 17.60 -0.68
C ALA A 13 -1.48 17.40 -2.06
N ALA A 14 -0.29 17.99 -2.26
CA ALA A 14 0.44 17.78 -3.51
C ALA A 14 1.01 16.37 -3.58
N ALA A 15 1.59 15.88 -2.48
CA ALA A 15 2.07 14.50 -2.39
C ALA A 15 0.95 13.47 -2.52
N GLU A 16 -0.23 13.74 -1.94
CA GLU A 16 -1.42 12.91 -2.08
C GLU A 16 -1.90 12.85 -3.55
N ALA A 17 -2.03 14.00 -4.22
CA ALA A 17 -2.42 14.05 -5.63
C ALA A 17 -1.41 13.35 -6.56
N GLU A 18 -0.12 13.46 -6.27
CA GLU A 18 0.91 12.72 -7.01
C GLU A 18 0.79 11.20 -6.78
N ALA A 19 0.49 10.77 -5.56
CA ALA A 19 0.28 9.36 -5.25
C ALA A 19 -0.93 8.79 -6.01
N ASP A 20 -2.03 9.53 -6.08
CA ASP A 20 -3.21 9.13 -6.83
C ASP A 20 -2.94 9.03 -8.34
N ALA A 21 -2.25 10.03 -8.91
CA ALA A 21 -1.87 10.00 -10.33
C ALA A 21 -0.99 8.78 -10.68
N ARG A 22 -0.08 8.39 -9.78
CA ARG A 22 0.72 7.17 -9.93
C ARG A 22 -0.14 5.91 -9.87
N ALA A 23 -1.08 5.83 -8.93
CA ALA A 23 -1.99 4.69 -8.81
C ALA A 23 -2.87 4.52 -10.06
N GLU A 24 -3.38 5.61 -10.63
CA GLU A 24 -4.13 5.57 -11.90
C GLU A 24 -3.26 5.13 -13.08
N ALA A 25 -2.00 5.56 -13.12
CA ALA A 25 -1.07 5.10 -14.16
C ALA A 25 -0.78 3.59 -14.04
N ASP A 26 -0.68 3.06 -12.82
CA ASP A 26 -0.52 1.62 -12.58
C ASP A 26 -1.77 0.82 -12.96
N LEU A 27 -2.97 1.33 -12.68
CA LEU A 27 -4.23 0.73 -13.15
C LEU A 27 -4.27 0.64 -14.67
N ARG A 28 -3.97 1.74 -15.37
CA ARG A 28 -3.94 1.78 -16.85
C ARG A 28 -2.90 0.84 -17.45
N ALA A 29 -1.76 0.66 -16.78
CA ALA A 29 -0.70 -0.24 -17.20
C ALA A 29 -0.88 -1.69 -16.70
N ASN A 30 -2.00 -2.00 -16.04
CA ASN A 30 -2.26 -3.28 -15.39
C ASN A 30 -1.13 -3.74 -14.43
N ARG A 31 -0.48 -2.78 -13.75
CA ARG A 31 0.54 -3.02 -12.71
C ARG A 31 -0.10 -3.13 -11.32
N VAL A 32 -1.18 -3.90 -11.23
CA VAL A 32 -1.92 -4.11 -9.98
C VAL A 32 -1.78 -5.54 -9.47
N ILE A 33 -2.00 -5.70 -8.17
CA ILE A 33 -2.04 -7.01 -7.51
C ILE A 33 -3.51 -7.39 -7.31
N GLU A 34 -3.86 -8.62 -7.68
CA GLU A 34 -5.20 -9.15 -7.47
C GLU A 34 -5.59 -9.15 -5.99
N HIS A 35 -6.82 -8.69 -5.71
CA HIS A 35 -7.34 -8.58 -4.35
C HIS A 35 -7.26 -9.91 -3.57
N GLY A 36 -7.55 -11.03 -4.23
CA GLY A 36 -7.47 -12.37 -3.63
C GLY A 36 -6.05 -12.75 -3.20
N ALA A 37 -5.02 -12.32 -3.94
CA ALA A 37 -3.63 -12.55 -3.58
C ALA A 37 -3.23 -11.73 -2.35
N VAL A 38 -3.65 -10.46 -2.29
CA VAL A 38 -3.43 -9.60 -1.11
C VAL A 38 -4.09 -10.19 0.13
N LYS A 39 -5.34 -10.66 0.03
CA LYS A 39 -6.05 -11.30 1.16
C LYS A 39 -5.32 -12.51 1.71
N ARG A 40 -4.88 -13.43 0.84
CA ARG A 40 -4.12 -14.62 1.27
C ARG A 40 -2.83 -14.24 1.96
N TRP A 41 -2.12 -13.25 1.40
CA TRP A 41 -0.89 -12.74 1.99
C TRP A 41 -1.12 -12.16 3.39
N ILE A 42 -2.08 -11.26 3.57
CA ILE A 42 -2.40 -10.69 4.88
C ILE A 42 -2.82 -11.77 5.88
N ALA A 43 -3.66 -12.73 5.47
CA ALA A 43 -4.11 -13.82 6.32
C ALA A 43 -2.95 -14.72 6.81
N SER A 44 -1.85 -14.79 6.05
CA SER A 44 -0.69 -15.61 6.40
C SER A 44 0.24 -14.97 7.45
N TRP A 45 0.14 -13.66 7.71
CA TRP A 45 1.08 -12.99 8.62
C TRP A 45 1.04 -13.49 10.06
N GLY A 46 -0.09 -14.09 10.48
CA GLY A 46 -0.27 -14.67 11.80
C GLY A 46 0.01 -16.17 11.88
N THR A 47 0.53 -16.80 10.82
CA THR A 47 0.84 -18.24 10.80
C THR A 47 2.34 -18.48 10.97
N GLU A 48 2.73 -19.72 11.28
CA GLU A 48 4.15 -20.11 11.34
C GLU A 48 4.87 -20.01 9.98
N THR A 49 4.11 -19.89 8.89
CA THR A 49 4.61 -19.85 7.51
C THR A 49 3.95 -18.71 6.72
N PRO A 50 4.38 -17.46 6.95
CA PRO A 50 3.85 -16.32 6.20
C PRO A 50 4.20 -16.46 4.71
N LEU A 51 3.22 -16.14 3.86
CA LEU A 51 3.38 -16.14 2.42
C LEU A 51 4.25 -14.95 1.97
N PRO A 52 4.99 -15.07 0.85
CA PRO A 52 5.71 -13.95 0.28
C PRO A 52 4.75 -12.85 -0.19
N ARG A 53 5.25 -11.61 -0.23
CA ARG A 53 4.48 -10.48 -0.76
C ARG A 53 4.11 -10.76 -2.24
N PRO A 54 2.82 -10.63 -2.61
CA PRO A 54 2.39 -10.83 -3.98
C PRO A 54 2.95 -9.73 -4.89
N ARG A 55 3.12 -10.05 -6.18
CA ARG A 55 3.66 -9.13 -7.19
C ARG A 55 2.59 -8.75 -8.21
N PRO A 56 2.70 -7.57 -8.84
CA PRO A 56 1.83 -7.21 -9.96
C PRO A 56 1.94 -8.21 -11.11
N GLY A 57 0.82 -8.57 -11.73
CA GLY A 57 0.78 -9.43 -12.92
C GLY A 57 0.88 -10.95 -12.70
N GLY A 58 0.95 -11.42 -11.45
CA GLY A 58 1.01 -12.86 -11.10
C GLY A 58 2.08 -13.17 -10.06
#